data_AF-A0A3N5KDJ5-F1
#
_entry.id   AF-A0A3N5KDJ5-F1
#
_cell.length_a   1.000
_cell.length_b   1.000
_cell.length_c   1.000
_cell.angle_alpha   90.00
_cell.angle_beta   90.00
_cell.angle_gamma   90.00
#
_symmetry.space_group_name_H-M   'P 1'
#
loop_
_entity.id
_entity.type
_entity.pdbx_description
1 polymer ?
#
loop_
_entity_poly.entity_id
_entity_poly.type
_entity_poly.pdbx_seq_one_letter_code
_entity_poly.pdbx_strand_id
1 'polypeptide(L)'
;MKVAATMAAIAGMSKEAFAQNFDRYHPEAAPTRYPEPDVIVLDPRFKYKLGNTPIVRLYKGTMWAEGPAWNGVGRYLLWSDIPTNEQLRWLEEDGHVSRRFRFPS
;
A
#
# COMPACT_ATOMS: atom_id res chain seq x y z
N MET A 1 43.42 -29.85 -18.13
CA MET A 1 42.92 -28.84 -17.17
C MET A 1 42.93 -27.48 -17.87
N LYS A 2 41.77 -26.92 -18.24
CA LYS A 2 41.57 -25.50 -18.57
C LYS A 2 40.08 -25.21 -18.36
N VAL A 3 39.78 -24.65 -17.20
CA VAL A 3 38.47 -24.09 -16.85
C VAL A 3 38.43 -22.70 -17.48
N ALA A 4 37.45 -22.43 -18.34
CA ALA A 4 37.12 -21.07 -18.77
C ALA A 4 35.84 -20.67 -18.04
N ALA A 5 35.99 -19.76 -17.07
CA ALA A 5 34.89 -19.13 -16.37
C ALA A 5 34.20 -18.14 -17.32
N THR A 6 32.94 -18.40 -17.67
CA THR A 6 32.13 -17.43 -18.41
C THR A 6 31.69 -16.34 -17.44
N MET A 7 32.11 -15.11 -17.72
CA MET A 7 31.86 -13.91 -16.92
C MET A 7 30.38 -13.58 -16.77
N ALA A 8 30.04 -13.09 -15.58
CA ALA A 8 28.73 -12.59 -15.20
C ALA A 8 28.24 -11.45 -16.10
N ALA A 9 27.03 -11.59 -16.63
CA ALA A 9 26.30 -10.50 -17.26
C ALA A 9 25.71 -9.58 -16.18
N ILE A 10 26.42 -8.51 -15.81
CA ILE A 10 25.89 -7.42 -14.97
C ILE A 10 26.13 -6.07 -15.66
N ALA A 11 25.64 -5.93 -16.89
CA ALA A 11 25.70 -4.66 -17.62
C ALA A 11 24.50 -4.55 -18.55
N GLY A 12 23.37 -4.04 -18.04
CA GLY A 12 22.17 -3.87 -18.87
C GLY A 12 20.97 -3.20 -18.21
N MET A 13 21.04 -2.76 -16.96
CA MET A 13 19.94 -1.98 -16.38
C MET A 13 20.15 -0.50 -16.74
N SER A 14 19.24 0.06 -17.54
CA SER A 14 19.30 1.47 -17.94
C SER A 14 19.14 2.38 -16.72
N LYS A 15 19.62 3.63 -16.81
CA LYS A 15 19.43 4.63 -15.73
C LYS A 15 17.95 4.85 -15.41
N GLU A 16 17.04 4.62 -16.37
CA GLU A 16 15.60 4.67 -16.12
C GLU A 16 15.10 3.54 -15.22
N ALA A 17 15.74 2.37 -15.25
CA ALA A 17 15.40 1.25 -14.36
C ALA A 17 15.71 1.54 -12.88
N PHE A 18 16.68 2.41 -12.60
CA PHE A 18 16.94 2.93 -11.24
C PHE A 18 16.04 4.11 -10.85
N ALA A 19 15.43 4.79 -11.83
CA ALA A 19 14.51 5.91 -11.60
C ALA A 19 13.06 5.48 -11.41
N GLN A 20 12.74 4.19 -11.61
CA GLN A 20 11.41 3.68 -11.28
C GLN A 20 11.21 3.77 -9.78
N ASN A 21 10.23 4.58 -9.40
CA ASN A 21 9.82 4.74 -8.01
C ASN A 21 9.33 3.37 -7.52
N PHE A 22 10.15 2.67 -6.73
CA PHE A 22 9.80 1.35 -6.19
C PHE A 22 8.54 1.40 -5.31
N ASP A 23 8.17 2.59 -4.85
CA ASP A 23 6.88 2.82 -4.23
C ASP A 23 5.76 2.88 -5.28
N ARG A 24 5.17 1.72 -5.57
CA ARG A 24 4.04 1.55 -6.49
C ARG A 24 2.82 2.42 -6.17
N TYR A 25 2.70 2.95 -4.96
CA TYR A 25 1.58 3.83 -4.56
C TYR A 25 1.99 5.30 -4.43
N HIS A 26 3.14 5.69 -4.99
CA HIS A 26 3.49 7.10 -5.14
C HIS A 26 2.53 7.79 -6.13
N PRO A 27 2.19 9.08 -5.95
CA PRO A 27 1.30 9.80 -6.88
C PRO A 27 1.74 9.73 -8.34
N GLU A 28 3.06 9.82 -8.57
CA GLU A 28 3.70 9.72 -9.89
C GLU A 28 4.09 8.28 -10.31
N ALA A 29 3.62 7.24 -9.59
CA ALA A 29 3.92 5.86 -9.97
C ALA A 29 3.20 5.47 -11.26
N ALA A 30 3.74 4.48 -11.97
CA ALA A 30 3.07 3.92 -13.13
C ALA A 30 1.67 3.37 -12.75
N PRO A 31 0.64 3.56 -13.59
CA PRO A 31 -0.70 3.08 -13.29
C PRO A 31 -0.74 1.57 -13.03
N THR A 32 -1.50 1.17 -12.01
CA THR A 32 -1.75 -0.25 -11.73
C THR A 32 -2.66 -0.85 -12.80
N ARG A 33 -2.28 -2.02 -13.34
CA ARG A 33 -3.13 -2.79 -14.25
C ARG A 33 -4.14 -3.62 -13.48
N TYR A 34 -5.33 -3.74 -14.06
CA TYR A 34 -6.38 -4.63 -13.56
C TYR A 34 -6.27 -6.05 -14.15
N PRO A 35 -6.74 -7.09 -13.42
CA PRO A 35 -7.17 -7.03 -12.01
C PRO A 35 -5.97 -6.80 -11.08
N GLU A 36 -6.21 -6.28 -9.87
CA GLU A 36 -5.12 -6.01 -8.91
C GLU A 36 -4.22 -7.26 -8.75
N PRO A 37 -2.93 -7.19 -9.11
CA PRO A 37 -2.03 -8.33 -9.06
C PRO A 37 -1.76 -8.81 -7.63
N ASP A 38 -1.81 -7.93 -6.63
CA ASP A 38 -1.50 -8.27 -5.23
C ASP A 38 -2.71 -8.88 -4.48
N VAL A 39 -3.90 -8.85 -5.06
CA VAL A 39 -5.09 -9.53 -4.50
C VAL A 39 -5.18 -10.93 -5.11
N ILE A 40 -4.65 -11.93 -4.42
CA ILE A 40 -4.65 -13.32 -4.90
C ILE A 40 -5.77 -14.14 -4.22
N VAL A 41 -6.42 -15.00 -5.00
CA VAL A 41 -7.40 -15.95 -4.47
C VAL A 41 -6.68 -17.22 -4.06
N LEU A 42 -6.69 -17.53 -2.77
CA LEU A 42 -6.03 -18.73 -2.22
C LEU A 42 -6.93 -19.96 -2.23
N ASP A 43 -8.23 -19.77 -2.00
CA ASP A 43 -9.22 -20.85 -1.93
C ASP A 43 -10.18 -20.78 -3.12
N PRO A 44 -10.39 -21.89 -3.87
CA PRO A 44 -11.30 -21.91 -5.01
C PRO A 44 -12.75 -21.52 -4.69
N ARG A 45 -13.19 -21.62 -3.43
CA ARG A 45 -14.53 -21.20 -2.98
C ARG A 45 -14.70 -19.69 -3.00
N PHE A 46 -13.62 -18.91 -2.90
CA PHE A 46 -13.69 -17.46 -2.91
C PHE A 46 -13.83 -16.94 -4.35
N LYS A 47 -15.04 -16.46 -4.69
CA LYS A 47 -15.38 -15.93 -6.03
C LYS A 47 -15.50 -14.40 -6.08
N TYR A 48 -15.21 -13.71 -4.98
CA TYR A 48 -15.52 -12.28 -4.78
C TYR A 48 -14.35 -11.34 -5.08
N LYS A 49 -13.31 -11.80 -5.79
CA LYS A 49 -12.23 -10.91 -6.23
C LYS A 49 -12.79 -9.89 -7.21
N LEU A 50 -12.70 -8.61 -6.86
CA LEU A 50 -13.06 -7.51 -7.75
C LEU A 50 -12.00 -7.37 -8.85
N GLY A 51 -12.46 -7.34 -10.10
CA GLY A 51 -11.60 -7.28 -11.28
C GLY A 51 -11.24 -5.87 -11.76
N ASN A 52 -11.86 -4.84 -11.18
CA ASN A 52 -11.87 -3.46 -11.70
C ASN A 52 -11.46 -2.41 -10.66
N THR A 53 -10.80 -2.81 -9.57
CA THR A 53 -10.37 -1.91 -8.51
C THR A 53 -8.92 -2.19 -8.08
N PRO A 54 -8.10 -1.17 -7.79
CA PRO A 54 -6.73 -1.35 -7.33
C PRO A 54 -6.67 -1.31 -5.80
N ILE A 55 -5.52 -1.67 -5.23
CA ILE A 55 -5.20 -1.26 -3.85
C ILE A 55 -4.79 0.22 -3.86
N VAL A 56 -5.38 1.00 -2.96
CA VAL A 56 -5.06 2.43 -2.78
C VAL A 56 -4.45 2.65 -1.41
N ARG A 57 -3.37 3.44 -1.34
CA ARG A 57 -2.79 3.86 -0.07
C ARG A 57 -3.45 5.16 0.41
N LEU A 58 -4.26 5.06 1.46
CA LEU A 58 -4.96 6.22 2.03
C LEU A 58 -4.06 7.11 2.91
N TYR A 59 -3.04 6.55 3.56
CA TYR A 59 -2.20 7.31 4.49
C TYR A 59 -0.79 6.72 4.65
N LYS A 60 0.16 7.59 5.06
CA LYS A 60 1.51 7.26 5.53
C LYS A 60 1.81 8.06 6.80
N GLY A 61 2.74 7.60 7.63
CA GLY A 61 3.26 8.38 8.76
C GLY A 61 2.75 7.95 10.14
N THR A 62 2.14 6.76 10.24
CA THR A 62 2.01 6.01 11.49
C THR A 62 3.27 5.20 11.76
N MET A 63 3.62 5.00 13.03
CA MET A 63 4.65 4.03 13.41
C MET A 63 4.10 2.60 13.37
N TRP A 64 2.89 2.39 13.86
CA TRP A 64 2.16 1.11 13.77
C TRP A 64 0.66 1.37 13.65
N ALA A 65 0.15 1.36 12.42
CA ALA A 65 -1.28 1.46 12.17
C ALA A 65 -1.99 0.13 12.50
N GLU A 66 -2.96 0.17 13.41
CA GLU A 66 -3.72 -1.01 13.81
C GLU A 66 -5.16 -0.71 14.24
N GLY A 67 -5.97 -1.75 14.41
CA GLY A 67 -7.36 -1.65 14.85
C GLY A 67 -8.25 -0.79 13.94
N PRO A 68 -8.30 -1.05 12.61
CA PRO A 68 -9.18 -0.30 11.72
C PRO A 68 -10.66 -0.55 12.07
N ALA A 69 -11.43 0.53 12.18
CA ALA A 69 -12.86 0.48 12.45
C ALA A 69 -13.62 1.50 11.59
N TRP A 70 -14.63 1.02 10.86
CA TRP A 70 -15.48 1.85 10.01
C TRP A 70 -16.71 2.34 10.79
N ASN A 71 -16.99 3.64 10.73
CA ASN A 71 -18.27 4.20 11.16
C ASN A 71 -19.13 4.52 9.94
N GLY A 72 -20.20 3.74 9.74
CA GLY A 72 -21.11 3.92 8.61
C GLY A 72 -22.00 5.17 8.68
N VAL A 73 -22.36 5.65 9.88
CA VAL A 73 -23.18 6.85 10.05
C VAL A 73 -22.34 8.11 9.78
N GLY A 74 -21.11 8.13 10.31
CA GLY A 74 -20.19 9.25 10.14
C GLY A 74 -19.33 9.19 8.88
N ARG A 75 -19.39 8.10 8.12
CA ARG A 75 -18.61 7.86 6.89
C ARG A 75 -17.10 8.12 7.06
N TYR A 76 -16.53 7.47 8.07
CA TYR A 76 -15.10 7.59 8.35
C TYR A 76 -14.47 6.28 8.82
N LEU A 77 -13.19 6.12 8.51
CA LEU A 77 -12.34 5.04 9.00
C LEU A 77 -11.48 5.55 10.15
N LEU A 78 -11.51 4.86 11.29
CA LEU A 78 -10.64 5.09 12.44
C LEU A 78 -9.55 4.02 12.50
N TRP A 79 -8.35 4.37 12.93
CA TRP A 79 -7.32 3.41 13.36
C TRP A 79 -6.43 4.01 14.45
N SER A 80 -5.70 3.17 15.17
CA SER A 80 -4.72 3.58 16.18
C SER A 80 -3.31 3.62 15.58
N ASP A 81 -2.49 4.59 16.00
CA ASP A 81 -1.03 4.54 15.88
C ASP A 81 -0.43 4.23 17.26
N ILE A 82 -0.21 2.93 17.54
CA ILE A 82 -0.02 2.42 18.91
C ILE A 82 1.16 3.11 19.63
N PRO A 83 2.38 3.18 19.06
CA PRO A 83 3.51 3.83 19.72
C PRO A 83 3.33 5.33 19.94
N THR A 84 2.53 6.00 19.09
CA THR A 84 2.27 7.44 19.16
C THR A 84 1.14 7.79 20.13
N ASN A 85 0.44 6.78 20.68
CA ASN A 85 -0.71 6.92 21.58
C ASN A 85 -1.82 7.81 21.03
N GLU A 86 -2.13 7.69 19.74
CA GLU A 86 -3.19 8.46 19.09
C GLU A 86 -4.10 7.59 18.23
N GLN A 87 -5.32 8.06 18.03
CA GLN A 87 -6.22 7.54 16.99
C GLN A 87 -6.35 8.57 15.86
N LEU A 88 -6.26 8.09 14.63
CA LEU A 88 -6.41 8.86 13.41
C LEU A 88 -7.77 8.56 12.77
N ARG A 89 -8.30 9.53 12.03
CA ARG A 89 -9.58 9.42 11.32
C ARG A 89 -9.43 9.85 9.88
N TRP A 90 -9.75 8.97 8.93
CA TRP A 90 -9.90 9.28 7.51
C TRP A 90 -11.37 9.52 7.17
N LEU A 91 -11.68 10.66 6.55
CA LEU A 91 -13.02 11.02 6.10
C LEU A 91 -13.24 10.57 4.66
N GLU A 92 -14.39 9.97 4.38
CA GLU A 92 -14.71 9.48 3.03
C GLU A 92 -14.99 10.61 2.04
N GLU A 93 -15.52 11.74 2.50
CA GLU A 93 -16.00 12.84 1.64
C GLU A 93 -14.87 13.57 0.90
N ASP A 94 -13.74 13.78 1.56
CA ASP A 94 -12.61 14.55 1.02
C ASP A 94 -11.27 13.79 1.07
N GLY A 95 -11.26 12.59 1.64
CA GLY A 95 -10.06 11.78 1.83
C GLY A 95 -9.11 12.32 2.91
N HIS A 96 -9.51 13.32 3.69
CA HIS A 96 -8.66 13.93 4.70
C HIS A 96 -8.40 12.98 5.87
N VAL A 97 -7.14 12.90 6.30
CA VAL A 97 -6.74 12.21 7.53
C VAL A 97 -6.47 13.21 8.64
N SER A 98 -7.35 13.25 9.63
CA SER A 98 -7.10 13.96 10.88
C SER A 98 -6.24 13.08 11.78
N ARG A 99 -5.02 13.52 12.06
CA ARG A 99 -4.29 13.04 13.25
C ARG A 99 -5.00 13.53 14.48
N ARG A 100 -4.59 13.01 15.64
CA ARG A 100 -5.06 13.56 16.90
C ARG A 100 -6.59 13.49 17.14
N PHE A 101 -7.32 12.62 16.42
CA PHE A 101 -8.77 12.55 16.53
C PHE A 101 -9.23 12.10 17.92
N ARG A 102 -8.49 11.17 18.54
CA ARG A 102 -8.57 10.90 19.98
C ARG A 102 -7.18 10.66 20.59
N PHE A 103 -7.01 11.07 21.84
CA PHE A 103 -5.89 10.73 22.73
C PHE A 103 -6.43 10.19 24.03
N PRO A 104 -6.40 8.86 24.22
CA PRO A 104 -6.92 8.25 25.43
C PRO A 104 -6.02 8.44 26.65
N SER A 105 -4.77 8.89 26.50
CA SER A 105 -3.83 9.14 27.61
C SER A 105 -2.68 10.07 27.26
#